data_AF-A0A441WYG7-F1
#
_entry.id   AF-A0A441WYG7-F1
#
_cell.length_a   1.000
_cell.length_b   1.000
_cell.length_c   1.000
_cell.angle_alpha   90.00
_cell.angle_beta   90.00
_cell.angle_gamma   90.00
#
_symmetry.space_group_name_H-M   'P 1'
#
loop_
_entity.id
_entity.type
_entity.pdbx_description
1 polymer ?
#
loop_
_entity_poly.entity_id
_entity_poly.type
_entity_poly.pdbx_seq_one_letter_code
_entity_poly.pdbx_strand_id
1 'polypeptide(L)'
;MRSGASAPLALADTGHGIRAFARRQVGRLVGAGLFALVAFGVASLATWNVADPSFSHATDNIVTNAMGYVGAVFSDLAMQFFGLAAVAALVPAVVWGFLLFSARGVDRLPKRGLAWFGYAVLAAAVAGCVVPPKTWPLPTGLGGVFGDMVLKIPSLVVGGYPTGLVASVLAVLLAAPALWLFAYGSALIARKNGFAVLEQPAAADPRDQDDLL
;
A
#
# COMPACT_ATOMS: atom_id res chain seq x y z
N MET A 1 -20.28 -40.13 -49.69
CA MET A 1 -19.86 -38.72 -49.63
C MET A 1 -19.50 -38.40 -48.18
N ARG A 2 -18.21 -38.31 -47.84
CA ARG A 2 -17.74 -37.96 -46.49
C ARG A 2 -17.57 -36.43 -46.45
N SER A 3 -18.46 -35.76 -45.72
CA SER A 3 -18.37 -34.32 -45.49
C SER A 3 -17.13 -34.02 -44.65
N GLY A 4 -16.23 -33.20 -45.20
CA GLY A 4 -15.08 -32.67 -44.48
C GLY A 4 -15.54 -31.59 -43.52
N ALA A 5 -15.51 -31.89 -42.22
CA ALA A 5 -15.63 -30.88 -41.19
C ALA A 5 -14.31 -30.08 -41.14
N SER A 6 -14.29 -28.94 -41.84
CA SER A 6 -13.26 -27.93 -41.74
C SER A 6 -13.20 -27.44 -40.29
N ALA A 7 -12.10 -27.69 -39.59
CA ALA A 7 -11.88 -27.20 -38.23
C ALA A 7 -11.60 -25.69 -38.24
N PRO A 8 -12.51 -24.82 -37.76
CA PRO A 8 -12.23 -23.41 -37.57
C PRO A 8 -11.96 -23.20 -36.07
N LEU A 9 -10.91 -23.83 -35.52
CA LEU A 9 -10.71 -23.86 -34.07
C LEU A 9 -9.28 -23.60 -33.59
N ALA A 10 -8.42 -23.04 -34.43
CA ALA A 10 -7.02 -22.75 -34.05
C ALA A 10 -6.70 -21.26 -33.89
N LEU A 11 -7.50 -20.36 -34.47
CA LEU A 11 -7.17 -18.92 -34.54
C LEU A 11 -7.84 -18.05 -33.47
N ALA A 12 -9.03 -18.44 -32.99
CA ALA A 12 -9.70 -17.73 -31.89
C ALA A 12 -8.98 -17.96 -30.55
N ASP A 13 -8.45 -19.16 -30.33
CA ASP A 13 -7.82 -19.59 -29.08
C ASP A 13 -6.46 -18.89 -28.84
N THR A 14 -5.71 -18.63 -29.92
CA THR A 14 -4.43 -17.90 -29.88
C THR A 14 -4.57 -16.46 -29.36
N GLY A 15 -5.64 -15.76 -29.74
CA GLY A 15 -5.87 -14.37 -29.30
C GLY A 15 -6.18 -14.28 -27.80
N HIS A 16 -6.98 -15.21 -27.28
CA HIS A 16 -7.29 -15.30 -25.85
C HIS A 16 -6.07 -15.71 -25.02
N GLY A 17 -5.27 -16.66 -25.51
CA GLY A 17 -4.02 -17.09 -24.87
C GLY A 17 -2.98 -15.96 -24.76
N ILE A 18 -2.75 -15.22 -25.85
CA ILE A 18 -1.80 -14.09 -25.87
C ILE A 18 -2.25 -12.98 -24.91
N ARG A 19 -3.54 -12.63 -24.90
CA ARG A 19 -4.08 -11.60 -23.99
C ARG A 19 -3.98 -12.01 -22.53
N ALA A 20 -4.28 -13.27 -22.21
CA ALA A 20 -4.14 -13.80 -20.86
C ALA A 20 -2.67 -13.81 -20.40
N PHE A 21 -1.76 -14.22 -21.28
CA PHE A 21 -0.32 -14.19 -21.02
C PHE A 21 0.19 -12.76 -20.79
N ALA A 22 -0.14 -11.82 -21.69
CA ALA A 22 0.25 -10.42 -21.58
C ALA A 22 -0.23 -9.79 -20.27
N ARG A 23 -1.47 -10.06 -19.86
CA ARG A 23 -2.02 -9.58 -18.57
C ARG A 23 -1.23 -10.11 -17.37
N ARG A 24 -0.82 -11.39 -17.39
CA ARG A 24 0.03 -11.96 -16.33
C ARG A 24 1.41 -11.32 -16.30
N GLN A 25 2.02 -11.03 -17.46
CA GLN A 25 3.31 -10.34 -17.52
C GLN A 25 3.22 -8.90 -17.02
N VAL A 26 2.17 -8.16 -17.42
CA VAL A 26 1.92 -6.80 -16.90
C VAL A 26 1.77 -6.84 -15.38
N GLY A 27 0.97 -7.76 -14.83
CA GLY A 27 0.85 -7.94 -13.38
C GLY A 27 2.20 -8.18 -12.71
N ARG A 28 3.06 -9.00 -13.31
CA ARG A 28 4.42 -9.26 -12.81
C ARG A 28 5.30 -8.01 -12.81
N LEU A 29 5.27 -7.24 -13.89
CA LEU A 29 6.02 -5.99 -14.01
C LEU A 29 5.54 -4.94 -13.00
N VAL A 30 4.23 -4.80 -12.80
CA VAL A 30 3.69 -3.91 -11.76
C VAL A 30 4.12 -4.37 -10.37
N GLY A 31 4.10 -5.68 -10.11
CA GLY A 31 4.59 -6.23 -8.84
C GLY A 31 6.06 -5.94 -8.59
N ALA A 32 6.92 -6.12 -9.59
CA ALA A 32 8.34 -5.78 -9.52
C ALA A 32 8.56 -4.27 -9.34
N GLY A 33 7.78 -3.43 -10.03
CA GLY A 33 7.81 -1.98 -9.87
C GLY A 33 7.44 -1.54 -8.45
N LEU A 34 6.44 -2.18 -7.83
CA LEU A 34 6.09 -1.93 -6.42
C LEU A 34 7.24 -2.28 -5.48
N PHE A 35 7.93 -3.41 -5.69
CA PHE A 35 9.10 -3.74 -4.87
C PHE A 35 10.22 -2.71 -5.03
N ALA A 36 10.49 -2.24 -6.25
CA ALA A 36 11.46 -1.19 -6.49
C ALA A 36 11.07 0.13 -5.80
N LEU A 37 9.79 0.52 -5.86
CA LEU A 37 9.28 1.70 -5.16
C LEU A 37 9.38 1.58 -3.63
N VAL A 38 9.09 0.41 -3.07
CA VAL A 38 9.25 0.18 -1.63
C VAL A 38 10.73 0.22 -1.25
N ALA A 39 11.61 -0.43 -2.01
CA ALA A 39 13.05 -0.40 -1.75
C ALA A 39 13.59 1.04 -1.80
N PHE A 40 13.17 1.83 -2.79
CA PHE A 40 13.44 3.26 -2.88
C PHE A 40 12.95 4.00 -1.62
N GLY A 41 11.70 3.78 -1.22
CA GLY A 41 11.09 4.46 -0.07
C GLY A 41 11.78 4.11 1.25
N VAL A 42 12.10 2.83 1.47
CA VAL A 42 12.82 2.36 2.66
C VAL A 42 14.23 2.92 2.70
N ALA A 43 14.98 2.89 1.58
CA ALA A 43 16.32 3.47 1.51
C ALA A 43 16.28 4.98 1.78
N SER A 44 15.32 5.69 1.18
CA SER A 44 15.13 7.12 1.39
C SER A 44 14.84 7.45 2.85
N LEU A 45 13.96 6.68 3.51
CA LEU A 45 13.62 6.85 4.93
C LEU A 45 14.81 6.50 5.85
N ALA A 46 15.56 5.45 5.53
CA ALA A 46 16.72 5.02 6.31
C ALA A 46 17.85 6.05 6.30
N THR A 47 18.00 6.80 5.20
CA THR A 47 18.96 7.90 5.06
C THR A 47 18.29 9.27 5.15
N TRP A 48 17.16 9.37 5.83
CA TRP A 48 16.49 10.65 6.02
C TRP A 48 17.36 11.59 6.88
N ASN A 49 17.47 12.84 6.44
CA ASN A 49 18.18 13.89 7.15
C ASN A 49 17.31 15.16 7.12
N VAL A 50 17.01 15.71 8.29
CA VAL A 50 16.22 16.94 8.43
C VAL A 50 16.90 18.15 7.79
N ALA A 51 18.23 18.12 7.60
CA ALA A 51 18.99 19.21 7.01
C ALA A 51 19.08 19.16 5.48
N ASP A 52 18.62 18.09 4.84
CA ASP A 52 18.60 17.98 3.38
C ASP A 52 17.60 18.99 2.76
N PRO A 53 17.83 19.45 1.52
CA PRO A 53 16.87 20.28 0.83
C PRO A 53 15.62 19.47 0.46
N SER A 54 14.45 20.03 0.75
CA SER A 54 13.14 19.45 0.47
C SER A 54 12.09 20.54 0.17
N PHE A 55 10.85 20.13 -0.08
CA PHE A 55 9.75 21.10 -0.27
C PHE A 55 9.35 21.84 1.00
N SER A 56 9.54 21.25 2.18
CA SER A 56 9.29 21.91 3.47
C SER A 56 10.52 22.66 3.99
N HIS A 57 11.70 22.32 3.48
CA HIS A 57 12.99 22.81 3.96
C HIS A 57 13.85 23.27 2.78
N ALA A 58 13.63 24.51 2.35
CA ALA A 58 14.38 25.13 1.28
C ALA A 58 15.74 25.64 1.80
N THR A 59 16.82 24.95 1.40
CA THR A 59 18.20 25.25 1.75
C THR A 59 19.13 24.95 0.56
N ASP A 60 20.31 25.56 0.55
CA ASP A 60 21.36 25.29 -0.44
C ASP A 60 22.33 24.17 0.00
N ASN A 61 21.96 23.41 1.04
CA ASN A 61 22.75 22.29 1.53
C ASN A 61 22.90 21.19 0.46
N ILE A 62 24.05 20.52 0.48
CA ILE A 62 24.28 19.34 -0.36
C ILE A 62 23.37 18.21 0.13
N VAL A 63 22.66 17.57 -0.79
CA VAL A 63 21.79 16.42 -0.50
C VAL A 63 22.63 15.25 0.02
N THR A 64 22.27 14.72 1.19
CA THR A 64 22.93 13.56 1.81
C THR A 64 22.14 12.26 1.67
N ASN A 65 20.85 12.30 1.34
CA ASN A 65 20.03 11.12 1.09
C ASN A 65 20.61 10.21 0.00
N ALA A 66 20.69 8.90 0.27
CA ALA A 66 21.26 7.93 -0.67
C ALA A 66 20.47 7.82 -1.98
N MET A 67 19.18 8.16 -1.97
CA MET A 67 18.33 8.18 -3.16
C MET A 67 18.29 9.56 -3.84
N GLY A 68 19.21 10.46 -3.47
CA GLY A 68 19.33 11.81 -4.01
C GLY A 68 18.16 12.71 -3.61
N TYR A 69 17.99 13.81 -4.35
CA TYR A 69 17.00 14.85 -4.01
C TYR A 69 15.57 14.31 -3.94
N VAL A 70 15.19 13.41 -4.85
CA VAL A 70 13.84 12.81 -4.85
C VAL A 70 13.62 11.98 -3.58
N GLY A 71 14.64 11.27 -3.11
CA GLY A 71 14.59 10.52 -1.85
C GLY A 71 14.48 11.43 -0.63
N ALA A 72 15.25 12.52 -0.61
CA ALA A 72 15.18 13.54 0.44
C ALA A 72 13.75 14.13 0.52
N VAL A 73 13.18 14.56 -0.61
CA VAL A 73 11.81 15.09 -0.67
C VAL A 73 10.77 14.06 -0.23
N PHE A 74 10.87 12.83 -0.73
CA PHE A 74 9.92 11.76 -0.36
C PHE A 74 9.96 11.45 1.13
N SER A 75 11.16 11.20 1.67
CA SER A 75 11.34 10.80 3.06
C SER A 75 10.95 11.93 4.03
N ASP A 76 11.24 13.18 3.68
CA ASP A 76 10.83 14.34 4.44
C ASP A 76 9.31 14.50 4.53
N LEU A 77 8.59 14.40 3.41
CA LEU A 77 7.13 14.41 3.42
C LEU A 77 6.55 13.23 4.22
N ALA A 78 7.10 12.03 4.02
CA ALA A 78 6.66 10.83 4.73
C ALA A 78 6.85 10.97 6.25
N MET A 79 7.99 11.51 6.69
CA MET A 79 8.30 11.78 8.10
C MET A 79 7.41 12.88 8.69
N GLN A 80 7.09 13.94 7.95
CA GLN A 80 6.16 14.97 8.44
C GLN A 80 4.75 14.42 8.64
N PHE A 81 4.21 13.68 7.67
CA PHE A 81 2.83 13.21 7.72
C PHE A 81 2.64 11.99 8.62
N PHE A 82 3.55 11.02 8.56
CA PHE A 82 3.40 9.73 9.25
C PHE A 82 4.47 9.47 10.33
N GLY A 83 5.51 10.30 10.41
CA GLY A 83 6.63 10.07 11.32
C GLY A 83 7.27 8.69 11.10
N LEU A 84 7.61 8.01 12.20
CA LEU A 84 8.19 6.66 12.16
C LEU A 84 7.24 5.62 11.56
N ALA A 85 5.93 5.87 11.57
CA ALA A 85 4.96 4.98 10.94
C ALA A 85 4.99 5.01 9.41
N ALA A 86 5.77 5.91 8.80
CA ALA A 86 6.01 5.90 7.35
C ALA A 86 6.52 4.54 6.84
N VAL A 87 7.37 3.86 7.61
CA VAL A 87 7.87 2.51 7.26
C VAL A 87 6.72 1.49 7.27
N ALA A 88 5.88 1.54 8.30
CA ALA A 88 4.69 0.68 8.40
C ALA A 88 3.73 0.92 7.22
N ALA A 89 3.55 2.18 6.82
CA ALA A 89 2.73 2.56 5.68
C ALA A 89 3.22 1.94 4.34
N LEU A 90 4.48 1.52 4.22
CA LEU A 90 4.97 0.83 3.01
C LEU A 90 4.63 -0.66 2.97
N VAL A 91 4.27 -1.28 4.10
CA VAL A 91 4.11 -2.75 4.18
C VAL A 91 3.00 -3.29 3.26
N PRO A 92 1.80 -2.68 3.15
CA PRO A 92 0.78 -3.17 2.22
C PRO A 92 1.24 -3.14 0.75
N ALA A 93 2.13 -2.22 0.38
CA ALA A 93 2.73 -2.16 -0.96
C ALA A 93 3.54 -3.42 -1.26
N VAL A 94 4.29 -3.93 -0.27
CA VAL A 94 5.07 -5.18 -0.39
C VAL A 94 4.14 -6.35 -0.65
N VAL A 95 3.02 -6.43 0.07
CA VAL A 95 2.03 -7.50 -0.11
C VAL A 95 1.40 -7.42 -1.49
N TRP A 96 1.00 -6.23 -1.94
CA TRP A 96 0.47 -6.03 -3.29
C TRP A 96 1.51 -6.37 -4.37
N GLY A 97 2.76 -5.95 -4.15
CA GLY A 97 3.90 -6.29 -5.00
C GLY A 97 4.04 -7.80 -5.16
N PHE A 98 4.02 -8.53 -4.05
CA PHE A 98 4.09 -9.99 -4.04
C PHE A 98 2.91 -10.65 -4.76
N LEU A 99 1.68 -10.17 -4.52
CA LEU A 99 0.48 -10.71 -5.16
C LEU A 99 0.50 -10.49 -6.68
N LEU A 100 0.87 -9.29 -7.13
CA LEU A 100 0.93 -8.94 -8.54
C LEU A 100 2.10 -9.66 -9.23
N PHE A 101 3.26 -9.74 -8.57
CA PHE A 101 4.41 -10.54 -9.03
C PHE A 101 4.09 -12.03 -9.14
N SER A 102 3.23 -12.55 -8.26
CA SER A 102 2.74 -13.93 -8.33
C SER A 102 1.59 -14.13 -9.33
N ALA A 103 1.23 -13.10 -10.12
CA ALA A 103 0.08 -13.05 -11.02
C ALA A 103 -1.29 -13.27 -10.33
N ARG A 104 -1.39 -13.10 -9.01
CA ARG A 104 -2.60 -13.37 -8.21
C ARG A 104 -3.59 -12.20 -8.15
N GLY A 105 -3.26 -11.03 -8.72
CA GLY A 105 -4.12 -9.85 -8.79
C GLY A 105 -4.51 -9.24 -7.42
N VAL A 106 -5.07 -8.04 -7.44
CA VAL A 106 -5.64 -7.36 -6.26
C VAL A 106 -7.05 -6.89 -6.60
N ASP A 107 -8.05 -7.34 -5.86
CA ASP A 107 -9.46 -6.99 -6.08
C ASP A 107 -9.86 -5.72 -5.29
N ARG A 108 -10.92 -5.03 -5.74
CA ARG A 108 -11.48 -3.85 -5.04
C ARG A 108 -10.43 -2.76 -4.72
N LEU A 109 -9.53 -2.47 -5.67
CA LEU A 109 -8.42 -1.53 -5.51
C LEU A 109 -8.79 -0.22 -4.79
N PRO A 110 -9.90 0.48 -5.09
CA PRO A 110 -10.22 1.74 -4.39
C PRO A 110 -10.50 1.53 -2.89
N LYS A 111 -11.27 0.50 -2.54
CA LYS A 111 -11.62 0.20 -1.14
C LYS A 111 -10.38 -0.27 -0.37
N ARG A 112 -9.53 -1.07 -1.00
CA ARG A 112 -8.30 -1.56 -0.38
C ARG A 112 -7.25 -0.46 -0.23
N GLY A 113 -7.16 0.47 -1.19
CA GLY A 113 -6.35 1.68 -1.09
C GLY A 113 -6.80 2.59 0.05
N LEU A 114 -8.11 2.80 0.22
CA LEU A 114 -8.64 3.56 1.35
C LEU A 114 -8.33 2.88 2.70
N ALA A 115 -8.48 1.55 2.77
CA ALA A 115 -8.15 0.81 3.97
C ALA A 115 -6.64 0.82 4.29
N TRP A 116 -5.79 0.76 3.26
CA TRP A 116 -4.35 0.95 3.41
C TRP A 116 -4.06 2.34 3.98
N PHE A 117 -4.62 3.40 3.41
CA PHE A 117 -4.45 4.75 3.96
C PHE A 117 -4.93 4.85 5.42
N GLY A 118 -6.10 4.28 5.74
CA GLY A 118 -6.60 4.21 7.11
C GLY A 118 -5.68 3.45 8.05
N TYR A 119 -5.10 2.33 7.61
CA TYR A 119 -4.06 1.62 8.37
C TYR A 119 -2.85 2.51 8.63
N ALA A 120 -2.34 3.22 7.62
CA ALA A 120 -1.18 4.10 7.78
C ALA A 120 -1.45 5.22 8.80
N VAL A 121 -2.63 5.82 8.77
CA VAL A 121 -3.07 6.84 9.74
C VAL A 121 -3.18 6.28 11.16
N LEU A 122 -3.77 5.09 11.32
CA LEU A 122 -3.86 4.46 12.65
C LEU A 122 -2.49 3.99 13.16
N ALA A 123 -1.61 3.50 12.28
CA ALA A 123 -0.24 3.15 12.63
C ALA A 123 0.54 4.39 13.09
N ALA A 124 0.34 5.53 12.42
CA ALA A 124 0.86 6.83 12.86
C ALA A 124 0.32 7.21 14.24
N ALA A 125 -0.98 7.07 14.50
CA ALA A 125 -1.55 7.33 15.82
C ALA A 125 -0.96 6.43 16.92
N VAL A 126 -0.77 5.14 16.63
CA VAL A 126 -0.12 4.19 17.54
C VAL A 126 1.34 4.59 17.82
N ALA A 127 2.09 5.01 16.80
CA ALA A 127 3.44 5.53 16.98
C ALA A 127 3.45 6.82 17.82
N GLY A 128 2.48 7.71 17.63
CA GLY A 128 2.31 8.94 18.41
C GLY A 128 2.04 8.71 19.90
N CYS A 129 1.51 7.55 20.29
CA CYS A 129 1.35 7.19 21.70
C CYS A 129 2.70 6.97 22.43
N VAL A 130 3.81 6.88 21.69
CA VAL A 130 5.15 6.77 22.27
C VAL A 130 5.75 8.17 22.44
N VAL A 131 6.27 8.45 23.63
CA VAL A 131 6.89 9.74 23.95
C VAL A 131 8.15 9.92 23.08
N PRO A 132 8.23 10.99 22.27
CA PRO A 132 9.42 11.27 21.47
C PRO A 132 10.65 11.52 22.37
N PRO A 133 11.85 11.06 21.98
CA PRO A 133 13.08 11.42 22.67
C PRO A 133 13.37 12.92 22.51
N LYS A 134 14.17 13.50 23.42
CA LYS A 134 14.53 14.93 23.37
C LYS A 134 15.27 15.35 22.10
N THR A 135 15.88 14.39 21.40
CA THR A 135 16.61 14.60 20.14
C THR A 135 15.70 14.51 18.91
N TRP A 136 14.38 14.31 19.09
CA TRP A 136 13.44 14.23 17.98
C TRP A 136 13.38 15.59 17.26
N PRO A 137 13.67 15.63 15.95
CA PRO A 137 13.84 16.90 15.23
C PRO A 137 12.53 17.55 14.78
N LEU A 138 11.44 16.78 14.69
CA LEU A 138 10.15 17.30 14.20
C LEU A 138 9.34 17.91 15.36
N PRO A 139 8.54 18.95 15.09
CA PRO A 139 7.64 19.55 16.09
C PRO A 139 6.43 18.65 16.42
N THR A 140 6.21 17.59 15.63
CA THR A 140 5.14 16.61 15.78
C THR A 140 5.57 15.43 16.65
N GLY A 141 4.59 14.64 17.10
CA GLY A 141 4.85 13.34 17.74
C GLY A 141 5.54 12.35 16.79
N LEU A 142 5.92 11.17 17.31
CA LEU A 142 6.55 10.10 16.51
C LEU A 142 5.65 9.57 15.38
N GLY A 143 4.34 9.88 15.42
CA GLY A 143 3.37 9.57 14.39
C GLY A 143 3.19 10.63 13.30
N GLY A 144 3.94 11.73 13.35
CA GLY A 144 3.74 12.86 12.44
C GLY A 144 2.36 13.52 12.59
N VAL A 145 2.02 14.36 11.62
CA VAL A 145 0.77 15.16 11.62
C VAL A 145 -0.46 14.27 11.70
N PHE A 146 -0.52 13.16 10.96
CA PHE A 146 -1.71 12.29 10.99
C PHE A 146 -1.88 11.60 12.34
N GLY A 147 -0.80 11.18 12.99
CA GLY A 147 -0.85 10.63 14.34
C GLY A 147 -1.38 11.65 15.34
N ASP A 148 -0.83 12.87 15.32
CA ASP A 148 -1.25 13.96 16.20
C ASP A 148 -2.71 14.35 15.97
N MET A 149 -3.20 14.34 14.72
CA MET A 149 -4.60 14.58 14.39
C MET A 149 -5.54 13.55 15.01
N VAL A 150 -5.19 12.27 14.97
CA VAL A 150 -5.99 11.20 15.59
C VAL A 150 -5.96 11.34 17.11
N LEU A 151 -4.79 11.57 17.70
CA LEU A 151 -4.61 11.69 19.15
C LEU A 151 -5.20 12.98 19.73
N LYS A 152 -5.50 13.97 18.88
CA LYS A 152 -6.24 15.17 19.28
C LYS A 152 -7.63 14.83 19.84
N ILE A 153 -8.32 13.81 19.30
CA ILE A 153 -9.65 13.42 19.76
C ILE A 153 -9.64 12.99 21.24
N PRO A 154 -8.85 11.98 21.66
CA PRO A 154 -8.76 11.61 23.07
C PRO A 154 -8.12 12.71 23.94
N SER A 155 -7.27 13.57 23.37
CA SER A 155 -6.68 14.69 24.12
C SER A 155 -7.71 15.68 24.66
N LEU A 156 -8.83 15.87 23.94
CA LEU A 156 -9.93 16.74 24.38
C LEU A 156 -10.65 16.19 25.63
N VAL A 157 -10.63 14.87 25.82
CA VAL A 157 -11.25 14.19 26.97
C VAL A 157 -10.30 14.16 28.16
N VAL A 158 -9.00 13.97 27.89
CA VAL A 158 -7.96 13.80 28.91
C VAL A 158 -7.36 15.15 29.37
N GLY A 159 -7.60 16.23 28.62
CA GLY A 159 -7.11 17.57 28.94
C GLY A 159 -5.66 17.85 28.50
N GLY A 160 -5.09 17.00 27.64
CA GLY A 160 -3.72 17.12 27.16
C GLY A 160 -3.30 15.98 26.23
N TYR A 161 -2.11 16.08 25.64
CA TYR A 161 -1.58 15.03 24.77
C TYR A 161 -1.48 13.70 25.55
N PRO A 162 -1.95 12.57 25.00
CA PRO A 162 -1.92 11.30 25.72
C PRO A 162 -0.49 10.89 26.06
N THR A 163 -0.23 10.60 27.33
CA THR A 163 1.07 10.10 27.80
C THR A 163 0.91 8.94 28.78
N GLY A 164 1.99 8.20 29.04
CA GLY A 164 2.04 7.15 30.06
C GLY A 164 1.00 6.03 29.83
N LEU A 165 0.24 5.70 30.88
CA LEU A 165 -0.75 4.62 30.84
C LEU A 165 -1.88 4.90 29.82
N VAL A 166 -2.35 6.15 29.73
CA VAL A 166 -3.42 6.54 28.80
C VAL A 166 -2.99 6.30 27.36
N ALA A 167 -1.77 6.72 27.01
CA ALA A 167 -1.21 6.49 25.68
C ALA A 167 -1.04 4.99 25.37
N SER A 168 -0.62 4.21 26.37
CA SER A 168 -0.47 2.74 26.24
C SER A 168 -1.80 2.06 25.95
N VAL A 169 -2.86 2.43 26.68
CA VAL A 169 -4.21 1.92 26.45
C VAL A 169 -4.72 2.33 25.07
N LEU A 170 -4.55 3.59 24.68
CA LEU A 170 -4.94 4.07 23.35
C LEU A 170 -4.20 3.33 22.23
N ALA A 171 -2.89 3.09 22.38
CA ALA A 171 -2.11 2.33 21.41
C ALA A 171 -2.70 0.92 21.20
N VAL A 172 -3.03 0.21 22.28
CA VAL A 172 -3.65 -1.12 22.21
C VAL A 172 -5.03 -1.06 21.55
N LEU A 173 -5.85 -0.08 21.92
CA LEU A 173 -7.19 0.10 21.35
C LEU A 173 -7.15 0.41 19.85
N LEU A 174 -6.17 1.20 19.40
CA LEU A 174 -6.00 1.56 17.99
C LEU A 174 -5.32 0.44 17.18
N ALA A 175 -4.53 -0.43 17.81
CA ALA A 175 -3.83 -1.51 17.13
C ALA A 175 -4.79 -2.52 16.48
N ALA A 176 -5.88 -2.90 17.14
CA ALA A 176 -6.85 -3.85 16.59
C ALA A 176 -7.50 -3.38 15.27
N PRO A 177 -8.12 -2.19 15.18
CA PRO A 177 -8.63 -1.69 13.91
C PRO A 177 -7.52 -1.43 12.88
N ALA A 178 -6.33 -1.01 13.31
CA ALA A 178 -5.19 -0.86 12.40
C ALA A 178 -4.80 -2.19 11.74
N LEU A 179 -4.68 -3.27 12.50
CA LEU A 179 -4.36 -4.60 11.98
C LEU A 179 -5.46 -5.15 11.08
N TRP A 180 -6.73 -4.87 11.38
CA TRP A 180 -7.83 -5.24 10.50
C TRP A 180 -7.77 -4.49 9.16
N LEU A 181 -7.56 -3.18 9.21
CA LEU A 181 -7.38 -2.34 8.01
C LEU A 181 -6.13 -2.75 7.22
N PHE A 182 -5.05 -3.14 7.90
CA PHE A 182 -3.86 -3.71 7.26
C PHE A 182 -4.20 -4.99 6.51
N ALA A 183 -4.86 -5.95 7.16
CA ALA A 183 -5.20 -7.23 6.55
C ALA A 183 -6.16 -7.05 5.35
N TYR A 184 -7.15 -6.16 5.49
CA TYR A 184 -8.07 -5.85 4.39
C TYR A 184 -7.39 -5.05 3.28
N GLY A 185 -6.64 -4.00 3.62
CA GLY A 185 -5.92 -3.15 2.67
C GLY A 185 -4.87 -3.94 1.88
N SER A 186 -4.11 -4.81 2.55
CA SER A 186 -3.08 -5.67 1.94
C SER A 186 -3.65 -6.84 1.12
N ALA A 187 -4.98 -6.96 1.01
CA ALA A 187 -5.64 -8.07 0.34
C ALA A 187 -5.35 -9.45 0.94
N LEU A 188 -5.08 -9.54 2.24
CA LEU A 188 -4.91 -10.81 2.94
C LEU A 188 -6.26 -11.46 3.30
N ILE A 189 -7.29 -10.64 3.51
CA ILE A 189 -8.65 -11.09 3.84
C ILE A 189 -9.71 -10.61 2.84
N ALA A 190 -10.90 -11.24 2.93
CA ALA A 190 -12.11 -10.89 2.19
C ALA A 190 -11.97 -10.88 0.65
N ARG A 191 -11.04 -11.65 0.08
CA ARG A 191 -10.84 -11.76 -1.37
C ARG A 191 -11.98 -12.54 -2.03
N LYS A 192 -12.56 -12.04 -3.13
CA LYS A 192 -13.61 -12.77 -3.87
C LYS A 192 -13.10 -14.05 -4.54
N ASN A 193 -11.90 -14.00 -5.12
CA ASN A 193 -11.35 -15.09 -5.94
C ASN A 193 -10.25 -15.88 -5.22
N GLY A 194 -10.17 -15.77 -3.88
CA GLY A 194 -9.02 -16.30 -3.13
C GLY A 194 -7.69 -15.77 -3.67
N PHE A 195 -6.66 -16.62 -3.70
CA PHE A 195 -5.35 -16.33 -4.29
C PHE A 195 -5.23 -16.73 -5.78
N ALA A 196 -6.34 -17.09 -6.43
CA ALA A 196 -6.34 -17.49 -7.82
C ALA A 196 -5.98 -16.31 -8.74
N VAL A 197 -5.39 -16.62 -9.90
CA VAL A 197 -5.11 -15.63 -10.94
C VAL A 197 -6.44 -15.08 -11.45
N LEU A 198 -6.54 -13.75 -11.63
CA LEU A 198 -7.70 -13.12 -12.24
C LEU A 198 -7.78 -13.51 -13.73
N GLU A 199 -8.37 -14.67 -14.00
CA GLU A 199 -9.01 -14.99 -15.28
C GLU A 199 -10.36 -14.27 -15.27
N GLN A 200 -10.63 -13.39 -16.25
CA GLN A 200 -12.01 -12.94 -16.47
C GLN A 200 -12.80 -14.17 -16.92
N PRO A 201 -14.02 -14.41 -16.42
CA PRO A 201 -14.86 -15.48 -16.97
C PRO A 201 -14.90 -15.29 -18.48
N ALA A 202 -14.69 -16.37 -19.24
CA ALA A 202 -14.96 -16.33 -20.67
C ALA A 202 -16.35 -15.71 -20.83
N ALA A 203 -16.46 -14.65 -21.64
CA ALA A 203 -17.77 -14.11 -21.96
C ALA A 203 -18.63 -15.28 -22.44
N ALA A 204 -19.83 -15.44 -21.87
CA ALA A 204 -20.72 -16.52 -22.25
C ALA A 204 -20.81 -16.54 -23.78
N ASP A 205 -20.48 -17.67 -24.38
CA ASP A 205 -20.51 -17.81 -25.81
C ASP A 205 -21.97 -17.61 -26.24
N PRO A 206 -22.28 -16.66 -27.14
CA PRO A 206 -23.65 -16.51 -27.65
C PRO A 206 -24.21 -17.83 -28.20
N ARG A 207 -23.35 -18.76 -28.64
CA ARG A 207 -23.73 -20.09 -29.14
C ARG A 207 -24.28 -21.02 -28.05
N ASP A 208 -23.87 -20.85 -26.80
CA ASP A 208 -24.43 -21.63 -25.66
C ASP A 208 -25.87 -21.18 -25.33
N GLN A 209 -26.33 -20.03 -25.85
CA GLN A 209 -27.71 -19.56 -25.70
C GLN A 209 -28.64 -20.09 -26.80
N ASP A 210 -28.11 -20.38 -27.99
CA ASP A 210 -28.89 -20.90 -29.11
C ASP A 210 -29.22 -22.40 -28.97
N ASP A 211 -28.43 -23.15 -28.18
CA ASP A 211 -28.67 -24.58 -27.88
C ASP A 211 -29.71 -24.81 -26.74
N LEU A 212 -30.23 -23.73 -26.14
CA LEU A 212 -31.20 -23.76 -25.03
C LEU A 212 -32.63 -23.35 -25.44
N LEU A 213 -32.89 -23.13 -26.73
CA LEU A 213 -34.21 -22.84 -27.32
C LEU A 213 -34.69 -23.98 -28.22
#